data_AF-A0A3C0PDG3-F1
#
_entry.id   AF-A0A3C0PDG3-F1
#
_cell.length_a   1.000
_cell.length_b   1.000
_cell.length_c   1.000
_cell.angle_alpha   90.00
_cell.angle_beta   90.00
_cell.angle_gamma   90.00
#
_symmetry.space_group_name_H-M   'P 1'
#
loop_
_entity.id
_entity.type
_entity.pdbx_description
1 polymer ?
#
loop_
_entity_poly.entity_id
_entity_poly.type
_entity_poly.pdbx_seq_one_letter_code
_entity_poly.pdbx_strand_id
1 'polypeptide(L)'
;AYWETQCLEKLQSNFLVSGVLSVPAISQPLLEKAVLAEKNKDKSSAVHYYSWASKFDQFLPWSSIGEIRCAAPSQLSTIPGKIKALFSLVLKTWPLQLSIALYATIFFKLFILFMIAGIAILLGITHVPSALHWFCELFPSVISQKMKLYFSVIIFISLISLGILPFLWILFGLVWKYCKKRDKRLVITGCLLLVLYPFSVRMEDMTRQCLSPQGTPALYYRAVTEGYDADFEKIVRKHAAIHNNDYLAYTAVAISAVKNYDFASASIAIGKARSLCDNDQAILLTDGNINYFSGNLEKAENLFMTCTRLFPDYVPALFNLGQYYLNVNKTVQGMDYLDKATKLDMERVNSFITVNDNFFSKNWPLFRQLMPPEYQSLYFWKKVFLKYCGNWDTADNLWGNAFLGIHIKAYTILFMIVLTALILIDRFVWSDKNVAKIFVCKLCGAAMCRKCKKGMVCVRCFNSVQPIRNENIRQRIIERILLKNRMMKNAGAYILDVVFPGCGMLYRYSGRAMPEFLLIITSMVYAILFTLCSISFVYPYMVAQDLLLPIYYTLPLYNVVFLARALFSIKKIRQ
;
A
#
# COMPACT_ATOMS: atom_id res chain seq x y z
N ALA A 1 31.09 -24.83 -8.58
CA ALA A 1 29.90 -25.25 -9.35
C ALA A 1 29.44 -26.66 -8.97
N TYR A 2 30.17 -27.74 -9.33
CA TYR A 2 29.73 -29.11 -9.05
C TYR A 2 29.55 -29.42 -7.56
N TRP A 3 30.61 -29.17 -6.76
CA TRP A 3 30.56 -29.39 -5.30
C TRP A 3 29.48 -28.54 -4.62
N GLU A 4 29.33 -27.27 -5.01
CA GLU A 4 28.28 -26.38 -4.49
C GLU A 4 26.88 -26.91 -4.79
N THR A 5 26.64 -27.42 -6.01
CA THR A 5 25.35 -28.01 -6.38
C THR A 5 25.04 -29.24 -5.53
N GLN A 6 26.02 -30.12 -5.32
CA GLN A 6 25.86 -31.29 -4.44
C GLN A 6 25.56 -30.89 -2.99
N CYS A 7 26.22 -29.84 -2.48
CA CYS A 7 25.91 -29.29 -1.16
C CYS A 7 24.48 -28.77 -1.08
N LEU A 8 24.02 -28.02 -2.08
CA LEU A 8 22.65 -27.49 -2.14
C LEU A 8 21.61 -28.61 -2.27
N GLU A 9 21.87 -29.65 -3.05
CA GLU A 9 21.02 -30.84 -3.15
C GLU A 9 20.92 -31.58 -1.82
N LYS A 10 22.07 -31.83 -1.16
CA LYS A 10 22.08 -32.48 0.16
C LYS A 10 21.34 -31.65 1.21
N LEU A 11 21.52 -30.34 1.15
CA LEU A 11 20.87 -29.39 2.05
C LEU A 11 19.35 -29.35 1.81
N GLN A 12 18.90 -29.29 0.55
CA GLN A 12 17.49 -29.39 0.18
C GLN A 12 16.87 -30.71 0.67
N SER A 13 17.58 -31.83 0.48
CA SER A 13 17.13 -33.14 0.98
C SER A 13 16.92 -33.11 2.50
N ASN A 14 17.87 -32.61 3.27
CA ASN A 14 17.76 -32.50 4.74
C ASN A 14 16.58 -31.60 5.17
N PHE A 15 16.30 -30.52 4.44
CA PHE A 15 15.13 -29.67 4.70
C PHE A 15 13.81 -30.36 4.42
N LEU A 16 13.73 -31.08 3.30
CA LEU A 16 12.54 -31.83 2.96
C LEU A 16 12.27 -32.92 4.00
N VAL A 17 13.31 -33.63 4.49
CA VAL A 17 13.17 -34.61 5.59
C VAL A 17 12.53 -33.97 6.83
N SER A 18 12.88 -32.72 7.11
CA SER A 18 12.38 -31.96 8.26
C SER A 18 11.03 -31.28 8.01
N GLY A 19 10.38 -31.53 6.86
CA GLY A 19 9.07 -30.98 6.51
C GLY A 19 9.08 -29.47 6.22
N VAL A 20 10.24 -28.92 5.86
CA VAL A 20 10.41 -27.47 5.61
C VAL A 20 10.05 -27.11 4.18
N LEU A 21 9.33 -26.00 4.00
CA LEU A 21 8.92 -25.45 2.70
C LEU A 21 9.58 -24.11 2.40
N SER A 22 9.99 -23.38 3.44
CA SER A 22 10.65 -22.09 3.32
C SER A 22 11.77 -21.95 4.36
N VAL A 23 12.96 -21.57 3.88
CA VAL A 23 14.15 -21.23 4.66
C VAL A 23 14.73 -19.93 4.09
N PRO A 24 14.19 -18.77 4.50
CA PRO A 24 14.67 -17.49 4.02
C PRO A 24 16.17 -17.33 4.24
N ALA A 25 16.70 -17.74 5.39
CA ALA A 25 18.14 -17.64 5.71
C ALA A 25 19.10 -18.25 4.66
N ILE A 26 18.64 -19.15 3.79
CA ILE A 26 19.43 -19.75 2.71
C ILE A 26 19.05 -19.19 1.34
N SER A 27 17.75 -19.03 1.09
CA SER A 27 17.26 -18.43 -0.16
C SER A 27 17.87 -17.04 -0.38
N GLN A 28 18.06 -16.30 0.70
CA GLN A 28 18.57 -14.94 0.73
C GLN A 28 20.00 -14.78 0.19
N PRO A 29 21.05 -15.43 0.76
CA PRO A 29 22.39 -15.43 0.17
C PRO A 29 22.42 -15.91 -1.28
N LEU A 30 21.55 -16.84 -1.66
CA LEU A 30 21.45 -17.31 -3.05
C LEU A 30 20.90 -16.22 -3.97
N LEU A 31 19.88 -15.46 -3.55
CA LEU A 31 19.39 -14.30 -4.30
C LEU A 31 20.49 -13.23 -4.45
N GLU A 32 21.28 -12.98 -3.41
CA GLU A 32 22.40 -12.04 -3.48
C GLU A 32 23.47 -12.50 -4.47
N LYS A 33 23.85 -13.78 -4.42
CA LYS A 33 24.76 -14.39 -5.41
C LYS A 33 24.20 -14.30 -6.82
N ALA A 34 22.90 -14.51 -7.01
CA ALA A 34 22.23 -14.41 -8.31
C ALA A 34 22.33 -13.00 -8.89
N VAL A 35 22.06 -11.97 -8.07
CA VAL A 35 22.17 -10.56 -8.45
C VAL A 35 23.62 -10.20 -8.79
N LEU A 36 24.59 -10.68 -8.00
CA LEU A 36 26.01 -10.45 -8.27
C LEU A 36 26.46 -11.09 -9.58
N ALA A 37 26.03 -12.33 -9.85
CA ALA A 37 26.32 -13.01 -11.12
C ALA A 37 25.73 -12.24 -12.32
N GLU A 38 24.53 -11.70 -12.17
CA GLU A 38 23.90 -10.88 -13.21
C GLU A 38 24.68 -9.57 -13.48
N LYS A 39 25.14 -8.88 -12.42
CA LYS A 39 26.03 -7.71 -12.54
C LYS A 39 27.32 -8.04 -13.28
N ASN A 40 27.84 -9.25 -13.10
CA ASN A 40 29.01 -9.77 -13.79
C ASN A 40 28.70 -10.33 -15.20
N LYS A 41 27.47 -10.19 -15.69
CA LYS A 41 26.97 -10.72 -16.98
C LYS A 41 27.02 -12.24 -17.10
N ASP A 42 27.15 -12.98 -16.00
CA ASP A 42 27.07 -14.43 -15.97
C ASP A 42 25.62 -14.88 -15.75
N LYS A 43 24.86 -14.89 -16.86
CA LYS A 43 23.44 -15.27 -16.85
C LYS A 43 23.22 -16.72 -16.42
N SER A 44 24.15 -17.62 -16.71
CA SER A 44 24.02 -19.05 -16.40
C SER A 44 24.04 -19.25 -14.88
N SER A 45 25.04 -18.68 -14.21
CA SER A 45 25.14 -18.72 -12.75
C SER A 45 23.99 -17.97 -12.08
N ALA A 46 23.55 -16.84 -12.64
CA ALA A 46 22.40 -16.11 -12.10
C ALA A 46 21.11 -16.97 -12.11
N VAL A 47 20.78 -17.61 -13.24
CA VAL A 47 19.62 -18.52 -13.33
C VAL A 47 19.78 -19.71 -12.39
N HIS A 48 20.98 -20.27 -12.27
CA HIS A 48 21.27 -21.35 -11.33
C HIS A 48 20.94 -20.94 -9.88
N TYR A 49 21.42 -19.78 -9.43
CA TYR A 49 21.18 -19.31 -8.07
C TYR A 49 19.73 -18.89 -7.83
N TYR A 50 19.05 -18.25 -8.79
CA TYR A 50 17.61 -17.95 -8.66
C TYR A 50 16.77 -19.24 -8.56
N SER A 51 17.09 -20.24 -9.37
CA SER A 51 16.41 -21.54 -9.32
C SER A 51 16.61 -22.20 -7.95
N TRP A 52 17.83 -22.20 -7.42
CA TRP A 52 18.08 -22.70 -6.06
C TRP A 52 17.37 -21.89 -4.98
N ALA A 53 17.40 -20.56 -5.07
CA ALA A 53 16.67 -19.70 -4.12
C ALA A 53 15.17 -20.01 -4.09
N SER A 54 14.55 -20.28 -5.25
CA SER A 54 13.13 -20.68 -5.33
C SER A 54 12.83 -22.02 -4.66
N LYS A 55 13.80 -22.95 -4.65
CA LYS A 55 13.65 -24.26 -4.00
C LYS A 55 13.69 -24.16 -2.47
N PHE A 56 14.48 -23.23 -1.93
CA PHE A 56 14.57 -22.99 -0.49
C PHE A 56 13.52 -22.02 0.03
N ASP A 57 12.90 -21.20 -0.83
CA ASP A 57 11.78 -20.34 -0.44
C ASP A 57 10.76 -20.24 -1.57
N GLN A 58 9.81 -21.18 -1.56
CA GLN A 58 8.85 -21.39 -2.65
C GLN A 58 7.81 -20.28 -2.76
N PHE A 59 7.68 -19.45 -1.72
CA PHE A 59 6.63 -18.44 -1.62
C PHE A 59 7.10 -17.02 -1.98
N LEU A 60 8.42 -16.83 -2.19
CA LEU A 60 8.98 -15.55 -2.60
C LEU A 60 8.94 -15.38 -4.12
N PRO A 61 8.37 -14.27 -4.64
CA PRO A 61 8.31 -14.03 -6.08
C PRO A 61 9.66 -13.63 -6.69
N TRP A 62 10.63 -13.24 -5.86
CA TRP A 62 11.87 -12.60 -6.28
C TRP A 62 12.76 -13.49 -7.14
N SER A 63 12.80 -14.79 -6.84
CA SER A 63 13.53 -15.78 -7.64
C SER A 63 12.94 -15.90 -9.05
N SER A 64 11.62 -16.02 -9.16
CA SER A 64 10.92 -16.08 -10.45
C SER A 64 11.08 -14.80 -11.26
N ILE A 65 11.04 -13.63 -10.61
CA ILE A 65 11.28 -12.33 -11.27
C ILE A 65 12.73 -12.27 -11.81
N GLY A 66 13.71 -12.67 -11.00
CA GLY A 66 15.11 -12.75 -11.41
C GLY A 66 15.32 -13.69 -12.59
N GLU A 67 14.69 -14.87 -12.57
CA GLU A 67 14.72 -15.83 -13.67
C GLU A 67 14.12 -15.28 -14.98
N ILE A 68 13.01 -14.54 -14.91
CA ILE A 68 12.40 -13.88 -16.07
C ILE A 68 13.37 -12.82 -16.64
N ARG A 69 14.00 -12.04 -15.76
CA ARG A 69 14.97 -11.01 -16.13
C ARG A 69 16.18 -11.60 -16.86
N CYS A 70 16.76 -12.68 -16.33
CA CYS A 70 17.88 -13.36 -16.99
C CYS A 70 17.49 -13.99 -18.34
N ALA A 71 16.28 -14.52 -18.44
CA ALA A 71 15.74 -15.10 -19.68
C ALA A 71 15.57 -14.05 -20.78
N ALA A 72 15.23 -12.80 -20.44
CA ALA A 72 15.09 -11.72 -21.42
C ALA A 72 16.46 -11.19 -21.90
N PRO A 73 16.62 -10.82 -23.18
CA PRO A 73 15.72 -11.06 -24.32
C PRO A 73 15.98 -12.41 -25.03
N SER A 74 16.90 -13.24 -24.56
CA SER A 74 17.37 -14.44 -25.27
C SER A 74 16.37 -15.61 -25.32
N GLN A 75 15.42 -15.68 -24.38
CA GLN A 75 14.45 -16.77 -24.23
C GLN A 75 13.01 -16.24 -24.14
N LEU A 76 12.61 -15.37 -25.08
CA LEU A 76 11.27 -14.76 -25.07
C LEU A 76 10.12 -15.79 -25.04
N SER A 77 10.33 -16.98 -25.63
CA SER A 77 9.31 -18.05 -25.66
C SER A 77 8.98 -18.64 -24.29
N THR A 78 9.89 -18.59 -23.31
CA THR A 78 9.67 -19.15 -21.96
C THR A 78 9.04 -18.15 -20.99
N ILE A 79 9.11 -16.85 -21.30
CA ILE A 79 8.62 -15.76 -20.45
C ILE A 79 7.12 -15.88 -20.13
N PRO A 80 6.21 -16.15 -21.09
CA PRO A 80 4.78 -16.28 -20.78
C PRO A 80 4.50 -17.39 -19.75
N GLY A 81 5.20 -18.51 -19.85
CA GLY A 81 5.09 -19.62 -18.89
C GLY A 81 5.54 -19.21 -17.49
N LYS A 82 6.68 -18.52 -17.38
CA LYS A 82 7.19 -18.00 -16.10
C LYS A 82 6.29 -16.93 -15.48
N ILE A 83 5.72 -16.03 -16.30
CA ILE A 83 4.74 -15.04 -15.85
C ILE A 83 3.47 -15.72 -15.34
N LYS A 84 2.97 -16.74 -16.05
CA LYS A 84 1.81 -17.53 -15.62
C LYS A 84 2.08 -18.22 -14.28
N ALA A 85 3.27 -18.80 -14.10
CA ALA A 85 3.68 -19.42 -12.83
C ALA A 85 3.76 -18.38 -11.68
N LEU A 86 4.37 -17.22 -11.93
CA LEU A 86 4.42 -16.13 -10.95
C LEU A 86 3.01 -15.65 -10.55
N PHE A 87 2.11 -15.50 -11.52
CA PHE A 87 0.73 -15.11 -11.24
C PHE A 87 -0.05 -16.20 -10.49
N SER A 88 0.17 -17.47 -10.84
CA SER A 88 -0.36 -18.64 -10.10
C SER A 88 0.11 -18.61 -8.65
N LEU A 89 1.40 -18.37 -8.41
CA LEU A 89 1.97 -18.23 -7.06
C LEU A 89 1.28 -17.12 -6.26
N VAL A 90 1.10 -15.94 -6.87
CA VAL A 90 0.37 -14.81 -6.25
C VAL A 90 -1.08 -15.19 -5.92
N LEU A 91 -1.79 -15.89 -6.81
CA LEU A 91 -3.18 -16.28 -6.57
C LEU A 91 -3.34 -17.40 -5.51
N LYS A 92 -2.35 -18.27 -5.38
CA LYS A 92 -2.40 -19.42 -4.46
C LYS A 92 -1.83 -19.12 -3.06
N THR A 93 -1.06 -18.02 -2.91
CA THR A 93 -0.30 -17.73 -1.70
C THR A 93 -0.84 -16.49 -0.98
N TRP A 94 -1.65 -16.68 0.06
CA TRP A 94 -2.28 -15.57 0.78
C TRP A 94 -1.28 -14.55 1.41
N PRO A 95 -0.07 -14.91 1.91
CA PRO A 95 0.87 -13.91 2.42
C PRO A 95 1.35 -12.94 1.33
N LEU A 96 1.53 -13.44 0.10
CA LEU A 96 1.90 -12.62 -1.05
C LEU A 96 0.74 -11.71 -1.47
N GLN A 97 -0.50 -12.21 -1.46
CA GLN A 97 -1.69 -11.38 -1.69
C GLN A 97 -1.83 -10.29 -0.65
N LEU A 98 -1.58 -10.61 0.62
CA LEU A 98 -1.66 -9.67 1.73
C LEU A 98 -0.57 -8.60 1.62
N SER A 99 0.64 -8.97 1.21
CA SER A 99 1.72 -8.03 0.89
C SER A 99 1.33 -7.08 -0.25
N ILE A 100 0.77 -7.61 -1.34
CA ILE A 100 0.26 -6.80 -2.46
C ILE A 100 -0.87 -5.88 -1.99
N ALA A 101 -1.79 -6.37 -1.16
CA ALA A 101 -2.87 -5.57 -0.58
C ALA A 101 -2.33 -4.44 0.28
N LEU A 102 -1.32 -4.70 1.12
CA LEU A 102 -0.64 -3.66 1.91
C LEU A 102 -0.09 -2.55 0.99
N TYR A 103 0.68 -2.90 -0.04
CA TYR A 103 1.23 -1.87 -0.94
C TYR A 103 0.16 -1.15 -1.77
N ALA A 104 -0.92 -1.83 -2.15
CA ALA A 104 -2.06 -1.19 -2.79
C ALA A 104 -2.73 -0.17 -1.86
N THR A 105 -2.85 -0.48 -0.56
CA THR A 105 -3.39 0.47 0.43
C THR A 105 -2.46 1.66 0.67
N ILE A 106 -1.14 1.42 0.74
CA ILE A 106 -0.11 2.48 0.85
C ILE A 106 -0.18 3.39 -0.38
N PHE A 107 -0.26 2.81 -1.59
CA PHE A 107 -0.42 3.56 -2.83
C PHE A 107 -1.68 4.43 -2.80
N PHE A 108 -2.83 3.86 -2.44
CA PHE A 108 -4.09 4.60 -2.40
C PHE A 108 -4.06 5.73 -1.36
N LYS A 109 -3.47 5.49 -0.18
CA LYS A 109 -3.25 6.50 0.87
C LYS A 109 -2.40 7.66 0.34
N LEU A 110 -1.27 7.36 -0.30
CA LEU A 110 -0.38 8.36 -0.88
C LEU A 110 -1.05 9.13 -2.02
N PHE A 111 -1.80 8.43 -2.88
CA PHE A 111 -2.57 9.05 -3.95
C PHE A 111 -3.58 10.06 -3.42
N ILE A 112 -4.34 9.70 -2.38
CA ILE A 112 -5.26 10.61 -1.67
C ILE A 112 -4.50 11.84 -1.15
N LEU A 113 -3.37 11.63 -0.47
CA LEU A 113 -2.58 12.72 0.11
C LEU A 113 -2.02 13.66 -0.96
N PHE A 114 -1.47 13.14 -2.06
CA PHE A 114 -0.97 13.96 -3.17
C PHE A 114 -2.09 14.72 -3.87
N MET A 115 -3.25 14.10 -4.07
CA MET A 115 -4.43 14.79 -4.60
C MET A 115 -4.87 15.95 -3.69
N ILE A 116 -4.98 15.72 -2.38
CA ILE A 116 -5.36 16.76 -1.41
C ILE A 116 -4.29 17.86 -1.39
N ALA A 117 -3.01 17.51 -1.38
CA ALA A 117 -1.90 18.46 -1.38
C ALA A 117 -1.90 19.33 -2.65
N GLY A 118 -2.08 18.74 -3.82
CA GLY A 118 -2.17 19.46 -5.09
C GLY A 118 -3.35 20.45 -5.11
N ILE A 119 -4.53 20.01 -4.65
CA ILE A 119 -5.71 20.88 -4.50
C ILE A 119 -5.44 22.01 -3.50
N ALA A 120 -4.86 21.68 -2.33
CA ALA A 120 -4.58 22.64 -1.27
C ALA A 120 -3.54 23.70 -1.69
N ILE A 121 -2.46 23.29 -2.38
CA ILE A 121 -1.43 24.21 -2.89
C ILE A 121 -2.06 25.16 -3.94
N LEU A 122 -2.84 24.62 -4.88
CA LEU A 122 -3.53 25.42 -5.90
C LEU A 122 -4.48 26.45 -5.28
N LEU A 123 -5.36 26.01 -4.38
CA LEU A 123 -6.33 26.89 -3.73
C LEU A 123 -5.63 27.85 -2.77
N GLY A 124 -4.57 27.40 -2.11
CA GLY A 124 -3.68 28.18 -1.27
C GLY A 124 -3.18 29.41 -2.02
N ILE A 125 -2.49 29.20 -3.14
CA ILE A 125 -1.91 30.28 -3.95
C ILE A 125 -3.00 31.18 -4.55
N THR A 126 -4.14 30.61 -4.94
CA THR A 126 -5.20 31.36 -5.65
C THR A 126 -6.03 32.23 -4.70
N HIS A 127 -6.39 31.71 -3.53
CA HIS A 127 -7.45 32.27 -2.69
C HIS A 127 -7.01 32.69 -1.29
N VAL A 128 -5.88 32.20 -0.77
CA VAL A 128 -5.36 32.65 0.54
C VAL A 128 -5.06 34.15 0.58
N PRO A 129 -4.56 34.82 -0.49
CA PRO A 129 -4.41 36.28 -0.45
C PRO A 129 -5.72 37.03 -0.18
N SER A 130 -6.85 36.51 -0.68
CA SER A 130 -8.19 37.05 -0.41
C SER A 130 -8.63 36.78 1.04
N ALA A 131 -8.34 35.58 1.56
CA ALA A 131 -8.62 35.24 2.96
C ALA A 131 -7.77 36.07 3.94
N LEU A 132 -6.47 36.25 3.66
CA LEU A 132 -5.57 37.08 4.46
C LEU A 132 -5.97 38.56 4.45
N HIS A 133 -6.49 39.07 3.32
CA HIS A 133 -7.07 40.41 3.29
C HIS A 133 -8.22 40.54 4.31
N TRP A 134 -9.10 39.53 4.43
CA TRP A 134 -10.17 39.56 5.42
C TRP A 134 -9.64 39.56 6.85
N PHE A 135 -8.61 38.75 7.17
CA PHE A 135 -7.93 38.82 8.47
C PHE A 135 -7.34 40.20 8.76
N CYS A 136 -6.76 40.87 7.75
CA CYS A 136 -6.23 42.22 7.90
C CYS A 136 -7.32 43.24 8.29
N GLU A 137 -8.57 43.03 7.90
CA GLU A 137 -9.69 43.92 8.26
C GLU A 137 -10.13 43.76 9.72
N LEU A 138 -9.81 42.62 10.36
CA LEU A 138 -10.11 42.40 11.78
C LEU A 138 -9.22 43.25 12.70
N PHE A 139 -8.05 43.67 12.22
CA PHE A 139 -7.13 44.49 12.99
C PHE A 139 -7.55 45.98 13.01
N PRO A 140 -7.38 46.68 14.15
CA PRO A 140 -7.67 48.12 14.27
C PRO A 140 -6.98 48.96 13.19
N SER A 141 -7.58 50.09 12.80
CA SER A 141 -7.03 51.01 11.78
C SER A 141 -5.68 51.62 12.16
N VAL A 142 -5.34 51.65 13.45
CA VAL A 142 -4.07 52.18 13.99
C VAL A 142 -2.86 51.36 13.53
N ILE A 143 -3.02 50.05 13.31
CA ILE A 143 -1.93 49.17 12.92
C ILE A 143 -1.60 49.37 11.44
N SER A 144 -0.32 49.53 11.11
CA SER A 144 0.12 49.67 9.71
C SER A 144 -0.27 48.46 8.85
N GLN A 145 -0.60 48.68 7.58
CA GLN A 145 -1.04 47.60 6.69
C GLN A 145 -0.01 46.46 6.54
N LYS A 146 1.29 46.76 6.63
CA LYS A 146 2.36 45.75 6.61
C LYS A 146 2.29 44.85 7.85
N MET A 147 2.14 45.44 9.03
CA MET A 147 2.02 44.69 10.29
C MET A 147 0.75 43.84 10.31
N LYS A 148 -0.38 44.35 9.81
CA LYS A 148 -1.62 43.57 9.66
C LYS A 148 -1.41 42.32 8.80
N LEU A 149 -0.71 42.46 7.67
CA LEU A 149 -0.39 41.33 6.80
C LEU A 149 0.52 40.33 7.50
N TYR A 150 1.58 40.79 8.17
CA TYR A 150 2.49 39.91 8.92
C TYR A 150 1.75 39.13 9.99
N PHE A 151 0.93 39.77 10.83
CA PHE A 151 0.15 39.07 11.84
C PHE A 151 -0.86 38.10 11.23
N SER A 152 -1.53 38.46 10.14
CA SER A 152 -2.45 37.56 9.44
C SER A 152 -1.74 36.31 8.90
N VAL A 153 -0.54 36.48 8.34
CA VAL A 153 0.29 35.36 7.84
C VAL A 153 0.78 34.49 9.00
N ILE A 154 1.25 35.09 10.09
CA ILE A 154 1.69 34.35 11.29
C ILE A 154 0.53 33.53 11.86
N ILE A 155 -0.65 34.13 12.03
CA ILE A 155 -1.85 33.42 12.50
C ILE A 155 -2.16 32.25 11.56
N PHE A 156 -2.17 32.50 10.24
CA PHE A 156 -2.48 31.46 9.26
C PHE A 156 -1.46 30.30 9.27
N ILE A 157 -0.16 30.61 9.32
CA ILE A 157 0.91 29.59 9.40
C ILE A 157 0.87 28.85 10.73
N SER A 158 0.53 29.52 11.84
CA SER A 158 0.43 28.88 13.16
C SER A 158 -0.62 27.76 13.19
N LEU A 159 -1.63 27.78 12.32
CA LEU A 159 -2.62 26.70 12.19
C LEU A 159 -2.01 25.37 11.73
N ILE A 160 -0.82 25.38 11.11
CA ILE A 160 -0.10 24.14 10.75
C ILE A 160 0.32 23.38 12.01
N SER A 161 0.55 24.06 13.14
CA SER A 161 0.90 23.43 14.41
C SER A 161 -0.20 22.50 14.96
N LEU A 162 -1.44 22.65 14.50
CA LEU A 162 -2.55 21.74 14.84
C LEU A 162 -2.42 20.38 14.14
N GLY A 163 -1.57 20.28 13.13
CA GLY A 163 -1.42 19.13 12.24
C GLY A 163 -1.87 19.44 10.82
N ILE A 164 -1.40 18.63 9.87
CA ILE A 164 -1.66 18.84 8.43
C ILE A 164 -3.15 18.67 8.11
N LEU A 165 -3.82 17.67 8.68
CA LEU A 165 -5.24 17.39 8.39
C LEU A 165 -6.18 18.49 8.92
N PRO A 166 -6.09 18.97 10.18
CA PRO A 166 -6.87 20.13 10.63
C PRO A 166 -6.59 21.38 9.81
N PHE A 167 -5.31 21.64 9.50
CA PHE A 167 -4.92 22.76 8.67
C PHE A 167 -5.61 22.75 7.30
N LEU A 168 -5.70 21.59 6.64
CA LEU A 168 -6.35 21.45 5.34
C LEU A 168 -7.85 21.73 5.40
N TRP A 169 -8.55 21.25 6.44
CA TRP A 169 -9.96 21.58 6.66
C TRP A 169 -10.18 23.08 6.88
N ILE A 170 -9.35 23.70 7.71
CA ILE A 170 -9.43 25.14 7.97
C ILE A 170 -9.13 25.92 6.69
N LEU A 171 -8.09 25.54 5.93
CA LEU A 171 -7.78 26.14 4.64
C LEU A 171 -8.98 26.07 3.69
N PHE A 172 -9.59 24.89 3.52
CA PHE A 172 -10.75 24.70 2.66
C PHE A 172 -11.95 25.55 3.10
N GLY A 173 -12.26 25.61 4.40
CA GLY A 173 -13.31 26.48 4.94
C GLY A 173 -13.02 27.97 4.71
N LEU A 174 -11.77 28.41 4.92
CA LEU A 174 -11.36 29.80 4.73
C LEU A 174 -11.43 30.25 3.27
N VAL A 175 -11.04 29.40 2.33
CA VAL A 175 -11.05 29.75 0.89
C VAL A 175 -12.43 29.57 0.26
N TRP A 176 -13.31 28.74 0.84
CA TRP A 176 -14.64 28.38 0.31
C TRP A 176 -15.45 29.59 -0.17
N LYS A 177 -15.45 30.68 0.62
CA LYS A 177 -16.17 31.93 0.33
C LYS A 177 -15.67 32.65 -0.94
N TYR A 178 -14.41 32.46 -1.30
CA TYR A 178 -13.76 33.14 -2.42
C TYR A 178 -13.69 32.27 -3.68
N CYS A 179 -13.96 30.97 -3.54
CA CYS A 179 -13.94 30.01 -4.62
C CYS A 179 -15.08 30.25 -5.62
N LYS A 180 -14.74 30.19 -6.92
CA LYS A 180 -15.74 30.11 -8.00
C LYS A 180 -16.37 28.71 -8.03
N LYS A 181 -17.45 28.52 -8.80
CA LYS A 181 -18.14 27.22 -8.95
C LYS A 181 -17.17 26.06 -9.24
N ARG A 182 -16.17 26.26 -10.11
CA ARG A 182 -15.14 25.25 -10.39
C ARG A 182 -14.26 24.95 -9.18
N ASP A 183 -13.72 25.98 -8.53
CA ASP A 183 -12.82 25.82 -7.39
C ASP A 183 -13.56 25.20 -6.19
N LYS A 184 -14.86 25.50 -6.04
CA LYS A 184 -15.73 24.82 -5.08
C LYS A 184 -15.84 23.33 -5.34
N ARG A 185 -15.89 22.89 -6.61
CA ARG A 185 -15.82 21.44 -6.93
C ARG A 185 -14.50 20.84 -6.45
N LEU A 186 -13.38 21.54 -6.64
CA LEU A 186 -12.08 21.07 -6.15
C LEU A 186 -12.03 21.02 -4.62
N VAL A 187 -12.58 22.03 -3.93
CA VAL A 187 -12.71 21.99 -2.46
C VAL A 187 -13.57 20.81 -2.02
N ILE A 188 -14.73 20.57 -2.65
CA ILE A 188 -15.59 19.42 -2.33
C ILE A 188 -14.82 18.11 -2.55
N THR A 189 -14.11 17.97 -3.67
CA THR A 189 -13.26 16.80 -3.93
C THR A 189 -12.19 16.64 -2.85
N GLY A 190 -11.49 17.71 -2.47
CA GLY A 190 -10.50 17.69 -1.40
C GLY A 190 -11.10 17.28 -0.04
N CYS A 191 -12.27 17.82 0.32
CA CYS A 191 -12.99 17.45 1.53
C CYS A 191 -13.46 16.00 1.52
N LEU A 192 -13.99 15.49 0.41
CA LEU A 192 -14.38 14.08 0.27
C LEU A 192 -13.16 13.15 0.42
N LEU A 193 -12.03 13.52 -0.17
CA LEU A 193 -10.78 12.77 0.00
C LEU A 193 -10.29 12.80 1.46
N LEU A 194 -10.42 13.93 2.16
CA LEU A 194 -10.12 14.01 3.59
C LEU A 194 -11.05 13.11 4.42
N VAL A 195 -12.34 13.04 4.10
CA VAL A 195 -13.29 12.11 4.76
C VAL A 195 -12.94 10.65 4.50
N LEU A 196 -12.44 10.31 3.29
CA LEU A 196 -12.04 8.94 2.94
C LEU A 196 -10.67 8.55 3.50
N TYR A 197 -9.84 9.51 3.90
CA TYR A 197 -8.48 9.25 4.37
C TYR A 197 -8.40 8.26 5.55
N PRO A 198 -9.24 8.34 6.61
CA PRO A 198 -9.17 7.38 7.71
C PRO A 198 -9.53 5.94 7.30
N PHE A 199 -10.34 5.75 6.26
CA PHE A 199 -10.58 4.41 5.72
C PHE A 199 -9.30 3.82 5.13
N SER A 200 -8.46 4.63 4.48
CA SER A 200 -7.16 4.14 3.99
C SER A 200 -6.22 3.72 5.13
N VAL A 201 -6.25 4.45 6.25
CA VAL A 201 -5.48 4.10 7.46
C VAL A 201 -5.98 2.80 8.08
N ARG A 202 -7.30 2.60 8.13
CA ARG A 202 -7.89 1.33 8.59
C ARG A 202 -7.47 0.16 7.72
N MET A 203 -7.53 0.29 6.39
CA MET A 203 -7.12 -0.78 5.47
C MET A 203 -5.63 -1.11 5.59
N GLU A 204 -4.78 -0.12 5.82
CA GLU A 204 -3.36 -0.33 6.10
C GLU A 204 -3.15 -1.07 7.43
N ASP A 205 -3.83 -0.66 8.51
CA ASP A 205 -3.76 -1.37 9.80
C ASP A 205 -4.22 -2.84 9.64
N MET A 206 -5.33 -3.09 8.96
CA MET A 206 -5.84 -4.45 8.70
C MET A 206 -4.79 -5.38 8.10
N THR A 207 -4.06 -4.88 7.10
CA THR A 207 -3.03 -5.66 6.40
C THR A 207 -1.75 -5.77 7.22
N ARG A 208 -1.33 -4.71 7.92
CA ARG A 208 -0.17 -4.73 8.83
C ARG A 208 -0.35 -5.68 10.00
N GLN A 209 -1.53 -5.75 10.61
CA GLN A 209 -1.78 -6.66 11.73
C GLN A 209 -1.62 -8.13 11.31
N CYS A 210 -2.14 -8.49 10.13
CA CYS A 210 -2.03 -9.84 9.60
C CYS A 210 -0.60 -10.20 9.14
N LEU A 211 0.19 -9.20 8.68
CA LEU A 211 1.60 -9.37 8.30
C LEU A 211 2.60 -9.21 9.45
N SER A 212 2.13 -8.77 10.62
CA SER A 212 3.00 -8.56 11.78
C SER A 212 3.73 -9.86 12.11
N PRO A 213 5.07 -9.88 12.25
CA PRO A 213 5.82 -11.10 12.56
C PRO A 213 5.39 -11.80 13.86
N GLN A 214 4.79 -11.05 14.78
CA GLN A 214 4.23 -11.54 16.04
C GLN A 214 2.71 -11.77 15.96
N GLY A 215 2.07 -11.40 14.86
CA GLY A 215 0.66 -11.63 14.62
C GLY A 215 0.37 -13.11 14.41
N THR A 216 -0.78 -13.59 14.90
CA THR A 216 -1.14 -15.01 14.84
C THR A 216 -1.11 -15.59 13.42
N PRO A 217 -1.62 -14.92 12.37
CA PRO A 217 -1.53 -15.46 11.01
C PRO A 217 -0.09 -15.69 10.54
N ALA A 218 0.83 -14.78 10.87
CA ALA A 218 2.24 -14.91 10.53
C ALA A 218 2.91 -16.04 11.34
N LEU A 219 2.64 -16.14 12.65
CA LEU A 219 3.14 -17.24 13.47
C LEU A 219 2.66 -18.60 12.98
N TYR A 220 1.38 -18.72 12.64
CA TYR A 220 0.86 -19.95 12.04
C TYR A 220 1.50 -20.25 10.68
N TYR A 221 1.65 -19.23 9.83
CA TYR A 221 2.30 -19.41 8.53
C TYR A 221 3.73 -19.94 8.69
N ARG A 222 4.51 -19.34 9.58
CA ARG A 222 5.86 -19.78 9.92
C ARG A 222 5.87 -21.20 10.47
N ALA A 223 4.96 -21.54 11.38
CA ALA A 223 4.84 -22.90 11.91
C ALA A 223 4.57 -23.92 10.79
N VAL A 224 3.78 -23.58 9.77
CA VAL A 224 3.52 -24.44 8.62
C VAL A 224 4.75 -24.57 7.72
N THR A 225 5.43 -23.46 7.39
CA THR A 225 6.44 -23.43 6.32
C THR A 225 7.88 -23.61 6.79
N GLU A 226 8.24 -23.15 7.98
CA GLU A 226 9.61 -23.20 8.52
C GLU A 226 9.88 -24.54 9.22
N GLY A 227 11.16 -24.85 9.49
CA GLY A 227 11.51 -26.04 10.29
C GLY A 227 11.18 -25.89 11.77
N TYR A 228 11.44 -26.95 12.52
CA TYR A 228 11.43 -26.85 13.97
C TYR A 228 12.53 -25.90 14.44
N ASP A 229 12.15 -24.95 15.28
CA ASP A 229 13.03 -24.04 16.00
C ASP A 229 12.50 -23.93 17.44
N ALA A 230 13.34 -24.28 18.41
CA ALA A 230 12.98 -24.30 19.82
C ALA A 230 12.65 -22.89 20.35
N ASP A 231 13.31 -21.85 19.84
CA ASP A 231 13.04 -20.49 20.28
C ASP A 231 11.73 -19.97 19.66
N PHE A 232 11.47 -20.31 18.40
CA PHE A 232 10.16 -20.08 17.78
C PHE A 232 9.03 -20.81 18.53
N GLU A 233 9.20 -22.08 18.91
CA GLU A 233 8.19 -22.81 19.68
C GLU A 233 7.87 -22.09 21.00
N LYS A 234 8.89 -21.61 21.74
CA LYS A 234 8.68 -20.81 22.97
C LYS A 234 7.87 -19.54 22.69
N ILE A 235 8.17 -18.84 21.59
CA ILE A 235 7.44 -17.63 21.18
C ILE A 235 5.96 -17.96 20.92
N VAL A 236 5.67 -18.99 20.14
CA VAL A 236 4.29 -19.36 19.80
C VAL A 236 3.52 -19.86 21.02
N ARG A 237 4.15 -20.63 21.91
CA ARG A 237 3.54 -21.06 23.18
C ARG A 237 3.22 -19.88 24.09
N LYS A 238 4.15 -18.93 24.22
CA LYS A 238 3.92 -17.69 24.98
C LYS A 238 2.78 -16.87 24.36
N HIS A 239 2.74 -16.75 23.04
CA HIS A 239 1.68 -16.04 22.32
C HIS A 239 0.30 -16.68 22.56
N ALA A 240 0.20 -18.02 22.44
CA ALA A 240 -1.02 -18.76 22.71
C ALA A 240 -1.47 -18.65 24.18
N ALA A 241 -0.52 -18.58 25.13
CA ALA A 241 -0.84 -18.37 26.54
C ALA A 241 -1.41 -16.98 26.83
N ILE A 242 -0.87 -15.94 26.19
CA ILE A 242 -1.39 -14.55 26.28
C ILE A 242 -2.76 -14.46 25.61
N HIS A 243 -2.93 -15.12 24.46
CA HIS A 243 -4.15 -15.12 23.66
C HIS A 243 -4.89 -16.47 23.77
N ASN A 244 -5.33 -16.82 24.97
CA ASN A 244 -5.93 -18.13 25.31
C ASN A 244 -7.21 -18.52 24.55
N ASN A 245 -7.84 -17.57 23.83
CA ASN A 245 -9.01 -17.78 22.97
C ASN A 245 -8.66 -17.77 21.48
N ASP A 246 -7.37 -17.77 21.13
CA ASP A 246 -6.89 -17.78 19.77
C ASP A 246 -6.62 -19.22 19.29
N TYR A 247 -7.58 -19.80 18.58
CA TYR A 247 -7.44 -21.16 18.02
C TYR A 247 -6.22 -21.29 17.12
N LEU A 248 -5.87 -20.23 16.37
CA LEU A 248 -4.82 -20.33 15.34
C LEU A 248 -3.43 -20.31 15.97
N ALA A 249 -3.29 -19.63 17.11
CA ALA A 249 -2.09 -19.69 17.93
C ALA A 249 -1.86 -21.12 18.46
N TYR A 250 -2.91 -21.78 18.97
CA TYR A 250 -2.79 -23.17 19.41
C TYR A 250 -2.55 -24.15 18.25
N THR A 251 -3.12 -23.92 17.07
CA THR A 251 -2.78 -24.69 15.87
C THR A 251 -1.30 -24.54 15.51
N ALA A 252 -0.73 -23.34 15.62
CA ALA A 252 0.69 -23.10 15.39
C ALA A 252 1.57 -23.83 16.42
N VAL A 253 1.19 -23.85 17.72
CA VAL A 253 1.87 -24.66 18.74
C VAL A 253 1.83 -26.14 18.37
N ALA A 254 0.67 -26.65 17.97
CA ALA A 254 0.52 -28.07 17.61
C ALA A 254 1.42 -28.46 16.44
N ILE A 255 1.47 -27.64 15.39
CA ILE A 255 2.34 -27.89 14.23
C ILE A 255 3.83 -27.85 14.62
N SER A 256 4.22 -26.88 15.46
CA SER A 256 5.60 -26.78 15.95
C SER A 256 6.00 -28.01 16.79
N ALA A 257 5.12 -28.48 17.67
CA ALA A 257 5.33 -29.69 18.46
C ALA A 257 5.40 -30.96 17.60
N VAL A 258 4.58 -31.07 16.55
CA VAL A 258 4.67 -32.17 15.56
C VAL A 258 6.05 -32.21 14.91
N LYS A 259 6.59 -31.05 14.51
CA LYS A 259 7.92 -30.97 13.90
C LYS A 259 9.05 -31.34 14.87
N ASN A 260 8.80 -31.25 16.18
CA ASN A 260 9.68 -31.75 17.24
C ASN A 260 9.40 -33.21 17.64
N TYR A 261 8.53 -33.93 16.92
CA TYR A 261 8.07 -35.28 17.28
C TYR A 261 7.38 -35.39 18.65
N ASP A 262 6.99 -34.27 19.27
CA ASP A 262 6.23 -34.23 20.53
C ASP A 262 4.73 -34.31 20.23
N PHE A 263 4.27 -35.51 19.87
CA PHE A 263 2.88 -35.77 19.52
C PHE A 263 1.93 -35.61 20.71
N ALA A 264 2.43 -35.76 21.94
CA ALA A 264 1.64 -35.57 23.16
C ALA A 264 1.29 -34.09 23.34
N SER A 265 2.29 -33.20 23.32
CA SER A 265 2.04 -31.76 23.34
C SER A 265 1.20 -31.30 22.16
N ALA A 266 1.46 -31.84 20.96
CA ALA A 266 0.70 -31.50 19.76
C ALA A 266 -0.79 -31.84 19.92
N SER A 267 -1.10 -33.02 20.46
CA SER A 267 -2.47 -33.48 20.71
C SER A 267 -3.21 -32.59 21.72
N ILE A 268 -2.52 -32.14 22.78
CA ILE A 268 -3.09 -31.21 23.76
C ILE A 268 -3.38 -29.85 23.11
N ALA A 269 -2.42 -29.30 22.38
CA ALA A 269 -2.55 -28.00 21.73
C ALA A 269 -3.66 -28.01 20.66
N ILE A 270 -3.73 -29.05 19.80
CA ILE A 270 -4.77 -29.14 18.78
C ILE A 270 -6.15 -29.40 19.39
N GLY A 271 -6.23 -30.16 20.49
CA GLY A 271 -7.46 -30.33 21.26
C GLY A 271 -7.98 -29.00 21.79
N LYS A 272 -7.08 -28.14 22.29
CA LYS A 272 -7.43 -26.77 22.69
C LYS A 272 -7.90 -25.93 21.49
N ALA A 273 -7.21 -25.98 20.35
CA ALA A 273 -7.63 -25.29 19.13
C ALA A 273 -9.04 -25.72 18.68
N ARG A 274 -9.34 -27.03 18.67
CA ARG A 274 -10.66 -27.59 18.33
C ARG A 274 -11.76 -27.13 19.28
N SER A 275 -11.46 -27.05 20.59
CA SER A 275 -12.43 -26.55 21.57
C SER A 275 -12.84 -25.09 21.32
N LEU A 276 -11.98 -24.32 20.64
CA LEU A 276 -12.23 -22.92 20.27
C LEU A 276 -12.84 -22.80 18.86
N CYS A 277 -12.51 -23.71 17.94
CA CYS A 277 -13.02 -23.76 16.58
C CYS A 277 -12.95 -25.18 16.01
N ASP A 278 -14.06 -25.92 16.02
CA ASP A 278 -14.07 -27.35 15.65
C ASP A 278 -14.08 -27.59 14.12
N ASN A 279 -14.61 -26.63 13.34
CA ASN A 279 -14.83 -26.76 11.91
C ASN A 279 -13.93 -25.81 11.09
N ASP A 280 -12.62 -25.89 11.28
CA ASP A 280 -11.63 -25.17 10.48
C ASP A 280 -10.72 -26.14 9.70
N GLN A 281 -10.45 -25.83 8.43
CA GLN A 281 -9.71 -26.73 7.54
C GLN A 281 -8.28 -27.03 8.02
N ALA A 282 -7.59 -26.03 8.59
CA ALA A 282 -6.23 -26.22 9.09
C ALA A 282 -6.23 -27.02 10.38
N ILE A 283 -7.21 -26.78 11.27
CA ILE A 283 -7.34 -27.54 12.52
C ILE A 283 -7.62 -29.01 12.25
N LEU A 284 -8.62 -29.33 11.43
CA LEU A 284 -9.00 -30.71 11.13
C LEU A 284 -7.86 -31.46 10.44
N LEU A 285 -7.15 -30.82 9.51
CA LEU A 285 -6.01 -31.44 8.85
C LEU A 285 -4.83 -31.63 9.80
N THR A 286 -4.52 -30.65 10.65
CA THR A 286 -3.46 -30.80 11.66
C THR A 286 -3.78 -31.91 12.65
N ASP A 287 -5.00 -32.00 13.16
CA ASP A 287 -5.42 -33.09 14.07
C ASP A 287 -5.31 -34.45 13.35
N GLY A 288 -5.78 -34.53 12.09
CA GLY A 288 -5.63 -35.74 11.27
C GLY A 288 -4.17 -36.16 11.10
N ASN A 289 -3.29 -35.21 10.76
CA ASN A 289 -1.86 -35.44 10.62
C ASN A 289 -1.21 -35.90 11.93
N ILE A 290 -1.56 -35.30 13.07
CA ILE A 290 -1.06 -35.72 14.40
C ILE A 290 -1.45 -37.16 14.69
N ASN A 291 -2.72 -37.52 14.49
CA ASN A 291 -3.20 -38.88 14.74
C ASN A 291 -2.55 -39.89 13.78
N TYR A 292 -2.36 -39.52 12.50
CA TYR A 292 -1.67 -40.34 11.52
C TYR A 292 -0.22 -40.64 11.96
N PHE A 293 0.55 -39.60 12.31
CA PHE A 293 1.93 -39.76 12.76
C PHE A 293 2.06 -40.48 14.11
N SER A 294 1.03 -40.40 14.95
CA SER A 294 0.98 -41.11 16.24
C SER A 294 0.51 -42.56 16.13
N GLY A 295 0.15 -43.04 14.93
CA GLY A 295 -0.36 -44.39 14.70
C GLY A 295 -1.87 -44.58 14.98
N ASN A 296 -2.59 -43.52 15.35
CA ASN A 296 -4.03 -43.53 15.58
C ASN A 296 -4.81 -43.43 14.25
N LEU A 297 -4.63 -44.43 13.38
CA LEU A 297 -5.06 -44.42 11.98
C LEU A 297 -6.59 -44.23 11.80
N GLU A 298 -7.41 -44.88 12.64
CA GLU A 298 -8.88 -44.76 12.58
C GLU A 298 -9.35 -43.31 12.81
N LYS A 299 -8.76 -42.64 13.80
CA LYS A 299 -9.09 -41.25 14.11
C LYS A 299 -8.58 -40.31 13.01
N ALA A 300 -7.42 -40.59 12.43
CA ALA A 300 -6.90 -39.84 11.28
C ALA A 300 -7.84 -39.92 10.08
N GLU A 301 -8.34 -41.12 9.73
CA GLU A 301 -9.32 -41.33 8.65
C GLU A 301 -10.57 -40.47 8.86
N ASN A 302 -11.17 -40.55 10.06
CA ASN A 302 -12.37 -39.79 10.39
C ASN A 302 -12.16 -38.27 10.27
N LEU A 303 -11.00 -37.77 10.70
CA LEU A 303 -10.65 -36.35 10.61
C LEU A 303 -10.43 -35.92 9.16
N PHE A 304 -9.72 -36.70 8.35
CA PHE A 304 -9.54 -36.42 6.93
C PHE A 304 -10.85 -36.50 6.15
N MET A 305 -11.71 -37.49 6.42
CA MET A 305 -13.06 -37.57 5.83
C MET A 305 -13.93 -36.39 6.25
N THR A 306 -13.87 -35.98 7.52
CA THR A 306 -14.62 -34.80 7.99
C THR A 306 -14.12 -33.53 7.30
N CYS A 307 -12.80 -33.37 7.17
CA CYS A 307 -12.19 -32.23 6.49
C CYS A 307 -12.59 -32.18 5.00
N THR A 308 -12.50 -33.29 4.27
CA THR A 308 -12.91 -33.37 2.85
C THR A 308 -14.42 -33.19 2.65
N ARG A 309 -15.26 -33.59 3.62
CA ARG A 309 -16.71 -33.34 3.56
C ARG A 309 -17.06 -31.87 3.78
N LEU A 310 -16.42 -31.21 4.74
CA LEU A 310 -16.68 -29.80 5.05
C LEU A 310 -16.01 -28.85 4.05
N PHE A 311 -14.87 -29.27 3.49
CA PHE A 311 -14.05 -28.50 2.56
C PHE A 311 -13.72 -29.37 1.34
N PRO A 312 -14.71 -29.62 0.45
CA PRO A 312 -14.56 -30.53 -0.70
C PRO A 312 -13.47 -30.11 -1.68
N ASP A 313 -13.15 -28.82 -1.74
CA ASP A 313 -12.12 -28.30 -2.63
C ASP A 313 -10.73 -28.24 -1.96
N TYR A 314 -10.58 -28.75 -0.73
CA TYR A 314 -9.34 -28.64 0.04
C TYR A 314 -8.30 -29.71 -0.35
N VAL A 315 -7.45 -29.35 -1.31
CA VAL A 315 -6.41 -30.22 -1.90
C VAL A 315 -5.57 -30.98 -0.87
N PRO A 316 -5.00 -30.36 0.19
CA PRO A 316 -4.25 -31.08 1.20
C PRO A 316 -5.05 -32.19 1.90
N ALA A 317 -6.35 -31.98 2.18
CA ALA A 317 -7.17 -33.00 2.82
C ALA A 317 -7.47 -34.19 1.91
N LEU A 318 -7.77 -33.93 0.62
CA LEU A 318 -7.97 -34.98 -0.37
C LEU A 318 -6.67 -35.78 -0.58
N PHE A 319 -5.54 -35.08 -0.70
CA PHE A 319 -4.24 -35.73 -0.84
C PHE A 319 -3.91 -36.60 0.38
N ASN A 320 -4.06 -36.06 1.60
CA ASN A 320 -3.73 -36.78 2.84
C ASN A 320 -4.64 -37.98 3.06
N LEU A 321 -5.93 -37.88 2.70
CA LEU A 321 -6.85 -39.02 2.72
C LEU A 321 -6.48 -40.09 1.68
N GLY A 322 -6.05 -39.68 0.49
CA GLY A 322 -5.52 -40.59 -0.52
C GLY A 322 -4.29 -41.34 -0.03
N GLN A 323 -3.32 -40.63 0.53
CA GLN A 323 -2.10 -41.21 1.12
C GLN A 323 -2.41 -42.14 2.29
N TYR A 324 -3.37 -41.79 3.15
CA TYR A 324 -3.88 -42.67 4.19
C TYR A 324 -4.36 -44.01 3.62
N TYR A 325 -5.23 -43.99 2.61
CA TYR A 325 -5.77 -45.22 2.01
C TYR A 325 -4.71 -46.06 1.31
N LEU A 326 -3.72 -45.44 0.66
CA LEU A 326 -2.58 -46.17 0.12
C LEU A 326 -1.78 -46.86 1.24
N ASN A 327 -1.56 -46.20 2.37
CA ASN A 327 -0.83 -46.77 3.51
C ASN A 327 -1.57 -47.97 4.15
N VAL A 328 -2.91 -47.96 4.16
CA VAL A 328 -3.71 -49.09 4.65
C VAL A 328 -4.09 -50.11 3.54
N ASN A 329 -3.35 -50.12 2.42
CA ASN A 329 -3.53 -51.03 1.28
C ASN A 329 -4.90 -50.98 0.59
N LYS A 330 -5.65 -49.87 0.72
CA LYS A 330 -6.91 -49.63 -0.02
C LYS A 330 -6.63 -48.82 -1.30
N THR A 331 -5.85 -49.42 -2.22
CA THR A 331 -5.27 -48.72 -3.38
C THR A 331 -6.29 -48.00 -4.25
N VAL A 332 -7.43 -48.63 -4.56
CA VAL A 332 -8.48 -48.02 -5.42
C VAL A 332 -9.01 -46.73 -4.80
N GLN A 333 -9.38 -46.77 -3.52
CA GLN A 333 -9.88 -45.59 -2.79
C GLN A 333 -8.80 -44.50 -2.70
N GLY A 334 -7.55 -44.89 -2.42
CA GLY A 334 -6.43 -43.95 -2.38
C GLY A 334 -6.24 -43.20 -3.69
N MET A 335 -6.23 -43.94 -4.80
CA MET A 335 -6.11 -43.35 -6.14
C MET A 335 -7.29 -42.45 -6.51
N ASP A 336 -8.52 -42.80 -6.11
CA ASP A 336 -9.70 -41.95 -6.34
C ASP A 336 -9.57 -40.58 -5.65
N TYR A 337 -9.06 -40.53 -4.42
CA TYR A 337 -8.86 -39.26 -3.71
C TYR A 337 -7.67 -38.46 -4.26
N LEU A 338 -6.60 -39.13 -4.70
CA LEU A 338 -5.48 -38.46 -5.38
C LEU A 338 -5.89 -37.88 -6.73
N ASP A 339 -6.73 -38.58 -7.50
CA ASP A 339 -7.30 -38.08 -8.75
C ASP A 339 -8.18 -36.84 -8.49
N LYS A 340 -9.03 -36.86 -7.46
CA LYS A 340 -9.79 -35.67 -7.02
C LYS A 340 -8.89 -34.49 -6.66
N ALA A 341 -7.83 -34.73 -5.87
CA ALA A 341 -6.88 -33.68 -5.51
C ALA A 341 -6.18 -33.09 -6.75
N THR A 342 -5.79 -33.95 -7.70
CA THR A 342 -5.11 -33.58 -8.94
C THR A 342 -6.03 -32.78 -9.88
N LYS A 343 -7.33 -33.13 -9.94
CA LYS A 343 -8.33 -32.37 -10.71
C LYS A 343 -8.49 -30.94 -10.20
N LEU A 344 -8.32 -30.70 -8.90
CA LEU A 344 -8.43 -29.37 -8.31
C LEU A 344 -7.13 -28.56 -8.48
N ASP A 345 -5.97 -29.16 -8.25
CA ASP A 345 -4.67 -28.48 -8.41
C ASP A 345 -3.56 -29.46 -8.82
N MET A 346 -3.55 -29.81 -10.11
CA MET A 346 -2.57 -30.72 -10.71
C MET A 346 -1.13 -30.26 -10.49
N GLU A 347 -0.87 -28.96 -10.63
CA GLU A 347 0.47 -28.38 -10.47
C GLU A 347 1.00 -28.60 -9.05
N ARG A 348 0.17 -28.32 -8.03
CA ARG A 348 0.54 -28.50 -6.62
C ARG A 348 0.77 -29.96 -6.28
N VAL A 349 -0.15 -30.85 -6.69
CA VAL A 349 -0.05 -32.29 -6.40
C VAL A 349 1.17 -32.90 -7.08
N ASN A 350 1.34 -32.66 -8.37
CA ASN A 350 2.47 -33.21 -9.12
C ASN A 350 3.80 -32.67 -8.60
N SER A 351 3.89 -31.36 -8.31
CA SER A 351 5.10 -30.76 -7.74
C SER A 351 5.47 -31.43 -6.41
N PHE A 352 4.49 -31.66 -5.52
CA PHE A 352 4.74 -32.33 -4.24
C PHE A 352 5.23 -33.76 -4.41
N ILE A 353 4.56 -34.56 -5.25
CA ILE A 353 4.92 -35.96 -5.54
C ILE A 353 6.31 -36.03 -6.19
N THR A 354 6.52 -35.28 -7.27
CA THR A 354 7.77 -35.29 -8.04
C THR A 354 8.97 -34.89 -7.18
N VAL A 355 8.83 -33.86 -6.33
CA VAL A 355 9.91 -33.49 -5.40
C VAL A 355 10.22 -34.63 -4.43
N ASN A 356 9.20 -35.30 -3.88
CA ASN A 356 9.45 -36.41 -2.96
C ASN A 356 10.07 -37.63 -3.63
N ASP A 357 9.57 -38.03 -4.79
CA ASP A 357 10.08 -39.18 -5.54
C ASP A 357 11.52 -38.95 -5.99
N ASN A 358 11.87 -37.73 -6.40
CA ASN A 358 13.22 -37.38 -6.81
C ASN A 358 14.25 -37.52 -5.67
N PHE A 359 13.88 -37.17 -4.43
CA PHE A 359 14.80 -37.18 -3.30
C PHE A 359 14.77 -38.49 -2.48
N PHE A 360 13.62 -39.15 -2.44
CA PHE A 360 13.36 -40.26 -1.51
C PHE A 360 12.84 -41.52 -2.20
N SER A 361 12.64 -41.47 -3.51
CA SER A 361 12.05 -42.58 -4.28
C SER A 361 10.73 -43.01 -3.62
N LYS A 362 10.61 -44.28 -3.19
CA LYS A 362 9.38 -44.80 -2.58
C LYS A 362 9.32 -44.64 -1.05
N ASN A 363 10.38 -44.16 -0.41
CA ASN A 363 10.51 -44.12 1.05
C ASN A 363 10.44 -42.69 1.56
N TRP A 364 9.27 -42.05 1.45
CA TRP A 364 9.10 -40.66 1.85
C TRP A 364 9.26 -40.49 3.38
N PRO A 365 10.05 -39.50 3.83
CA PRO A 365 10.17 -39.14 5.24
C PRO A 365 8.81 -38.82 5.86
N LEU A 366 8.70 -38.96 7.19
CA LEU A 366 7.44 -38.81 7.93
C LEU A 366 6.65 -37.55 7.52
N PHE A 367 7.28 -36.37 7.59
CA PHE A 367 6.63 -35.09 7.28
C PHE A 367 6.41 -34.82 5.78
N ARG A 368 6.85 -35.73 4.91
CA ARG A 368 6.64 -35.66 3.45
C ARG A 368 5.58 -36.64 2.96
N GLN A 369 5.12 -37.56 3.82
CA GLN A 369 4.00 -38.46 3.53
C GLN A 369 2.68 -37.70 3.35
N LEU A 370 2.51 -36.59 4.06
CA LEU A 370 1.29 -35.78 4.07
C LEU A 370 1.59 -34.34 3.61
N MET A 371 0.65 -33.73 2.92
CA MET A 371 0.69 -32.29 2.64
C MET A 371 0.46 -31.47 3.91
N PRO A 372 1.14 -30.31 4.01
CA PRO A 372 1.00 -29.40 5.13
C PRO A 372 -0.39 -28.75 5.18
N PRO A 373 -0.88 -28.39 6.38
CA PRO A 373 -2.19 -27.79 6.58
C PRO A 373 -2.18 -26.30 6.24
N GLU A 374 -1.94 -25.93 4.98
CA GLU A 374 -1.96 -24.53 4.53
C GLU A 374 -3.39 -24.04 4.26
N TYR A 375 -3.69 -22.78 4.56
CA TYR A 375 -4.96 -22.19 4.14
C TYR A 375 -5.01 -21.93 2.63
N GLN A 376 -6.15 -22.27 2.02
CA GLN A 376 -6.50 -21.76 0.71
C GLN A 376 -6.67 -20.23 0.77
N SER A 377 -6.15 -19.51 -0.23
CA SER A 377 -6.25 -18.05 -0.32
C SER A 377 -7.68 -17.52 -0.11
N LEU A 378 -8.66 -18.11 -0.79
CA LEU A 378 -10.05 -17.66 -0.71
C LEU A 378 -10.62 -17.84 0.71
N TYR A 379 -10.33 -18.96 1.37
CA TYR A 379 -10.76 -19.23 2.73
C TYR A 379 -10.06 -18.28 3.71
N PHE A 380 -8.76 -18.03 3.53
CA PHE A 380 -8.01 -17.06 4.32
C PHE A 380 -8.70 -15.69 4.29
N TRP A 381 -8.97 -15.14 3.10
CA TRP A 381 -9.61 -13.82 2.99
C TRP A 381 -11.02 -13.77 3.56
N LYS A 382 -11.82 -14.84 3.38
CA LYS A 382 -13.22 -14.88 3.85
C LYS A 382 -13.38 -15.11 5.34
N LYS A 383 -12.44 -15.81 5.99
CA LYS A 383 -12.59 -16.24 7.39
C LYS A 383 -11.45 -15.76 8.27
N VAL A 384 -10.21 -16.09 7.90
CA VAL A 384 -9.03 -15.85 8.73
C VAL A 384 -8.70 -14.35 8.78
N PHE A 385 -8.58 -13.70 7.63
CA PHE A 385 -8.26 -12.27 7.53
C PHE A 385 -9.24 -11.41 8.33
N LEU A 386 -10.55 -11.63 8.17
CA LEU A 386 -11.57 -10.86 8.88
C LEU A 386 -11.47 -11.00 10.41
N LYS A 387 -11.03 -12.16 10.91
CA LYS A 387 -10.83 -12.38 12.35
C LYS A 387 -9.58 -11.67 12.88
N TYR A 388 -8.50 -11.63 12.10
CA TYR A 388 -7.18 -11.13 12.56
C TYR A 388 -6.80 -9.75 12.01
N CYS A 389 -7.67 -9.09 11.24
CA CYS A 389 -7.42 -7.77 10.66
C CYS A 389 -7.44 -6.60 11.67
N GLY A 390 -7.32 -6.86 12.98
CA GLY A 390 -7.39 -5.83 14.02
C GLY A 390 -8.77 -5.17 14.12
N ASN A 391 -8.88 -4.18 14.99
CA ASN A 391 -10.10 -3.41 15.24
C ASN A 391 -9.86 -1.92 14.92
N TRP A 392 -10.81 -1.06 15.29
CA TRP A 392 -10.62 0.39 15.08
C TRP A 392 -9.65 1.02 16.08
N ASP A 393 -9.43 0.40 17.24
CA ASP A 393 -8.53 0.91 18.28
C ASP A 393 -7.06 0.72 17.86
N THR A 394 -6.74 -0.40 17.20
CA THR A 394 -5.42 -0.60 16.58
C THR A 394 -5.17 0.40 15.46
N ALA A 395 -6.20 0.69 14.66
CA ALA A 395 -6.12 1.72 13.62
C ALA A 395 -5.92 3.13 14.23
N ASP A 396 -6.54 3.42 15.39
CA ASP A 396 -6.34 4.69 16.11
C ASP A 396 -4.88 4.86 16.58
N ASN A 397 -4.18 3.78 16.94
CA ASN A 397 -2.75 3.85 17.25
C ASN A 397 -1.91 4.25 16.02
N LEU A 398 -2.28 3.74 14.83
CA LEU A 398 -1.62 4.10 13.57
C LEU A 398 -1.99 5.53 13.14
N TRP A 399 -3.21 5.98 13.43
CA TRP A 399 -3.67 7.36 13.26
C TRP A 399 -2.90 8.33 14.15
N GLY A 400 -2.55 7.90 15.36
CA GLY A 400 -1.80 8.67 16.34
C GLY A 400 -2.43 10.04 16.61
N ASN A 401 -1.58 11.06 16.76
CA ASN A 401 -2.02 12.44 16.99
C ASN A 401 -2.30 13.22 15.69
N ALA A 402 -2.53 12.53 14.56
CA ALA A 402 -2.70 13.17 13.25
C ALA A 402 -3.82 14.23 13.22
N PHE A 403 -4.75 14.18 14.18
CA PHE A 403 -5.82 15.16 14.33
C PHE A 403 -6.09 15.51 15.80
N LEU A 404 -5.15 16.15 16.51
CA LEU A 404 -5.37 16.64 17.89
C LEU A 404 -5.89 15.54 18.87
N GLY A 405 -5.59 14.27 18.59
CA GLY A 405 -6.09 13.12 19.38
C GLY A 405 -7.54 12.70 19.11
N ILE A 406 -8.22 13.21 18.08
CA ILE A 406 -9.57 12.76 17.72
C ILE A 406 -9.51 11.36 17.09
N HIS A 407 -10.27 10.42 17.67
CA HIS A 407 -10.48 9.06 17.17
C HIS A 407 -10.97 9.04 15.71
N ILE A 408 -10.54 8.04 14.93
CA ILE A 408 -10.88 7.90 13.50
C ILE A 408 -12.39 7.97 13.25
N LYS A 409 -13.20 7.27 14.06
CA LYS A 409 -14.67 7.25 13.89
C LYS A 409 -15.29 8.63 14.14
N ALA A 410 -14.83 9.33 15.17
CA ALA A 410 -15.30 10.67 15.48
C ALA A 410 -14.90 11.65 14.38
N TYR A 411 -13.69 11.51 13.82
CA TYR A 411 -13.21 12.30 12.69
C TYR A 411 -14.14 12.16 11.47
N THR A 412 -14.46 10.94 11.02
CA THR A 412 -15.28 10.76 9.80
C THR A 412 -16.67 11.36 9.95
N ILE A 413 -17.30 11.19 11.11
CA ILE A 413 -18.63 11.76 11.39
C ILE A 413 -18.56 13.29 11.47
N LEU A 414 -17.64 13.83 12.27
CA LEU A 414 -17.47 15.27 12.44
C LEU A 414 -17.27 15.98 11.10
N PHE A 415 -16.43 15.42 10.23
CA PHE A 415 -16.11 16.05 8.96
C PHE A 415 -17.18 15.89 7.88
N MET A 416 -17.99 14.84 7.94
CA MET A 416 -19.22 14.77 7.16
C MET A 416 -20.22 15.87 7.56
N ILE A 417 -20.33 16.16 8.86
CA ILE A 417 -21.15 17.27 9.36
C ILE A 417 -20.58 18.61 8.89
N VAL A 418 -19.26 18.84 9.02
CA VAL A 418 -18.59 20.07 8.56
C VAL A 418 -18.77 20.27 7.05
N LEU A 419 -18.60 19.23 6.24
CA LEU A 419 -18.82 19.29 4.80
C LEU A 419 -20.27 19.65 4.46
N THR A 420 -21.23 19.02 5.13
CA THR A 420 -22.66 19.30 4.95
C THR A 420 -22.98 20.74 5.34
N ALA A 421 -22.44 21.21 6.47
CA ALA A 421 -22.58 22.58 6.93
C ALA A 421 -21.99 23.60 5.94
N LEU A 422 -20.81 23.34 5.37
CA LEU A 422 -20.21 24.21 4.34
C LEU A 422 -21.10 24.34 3.09
N ILE A 423 -21.72 23.25 2.66
CA ILE A 423 -22.65 23.23 1.51
C ILE A 423 -23.94 23.99 1.85
N LEU A 424 -24.50 23.80 3.04
CA LEU A 424 -25.71 24.49 3.49
C LEU A 424 -25.46 26.00 3.67
N ILE A 425 -24.36 26.40 4.32
CA ILE A 425 -23.96 27.81 4.49
C ILE A 425 -23.80 28.47 3.12
N ASP A 426 -23.19 27.79 2.15
CA ASP A 426 -23.06 28.33 0.79
C ASP A 426 -24.42 28.62 0.15
N ARG A 427 -25.36 27.68 0.30
CA ARG A 427 -26.69 27.77 -0.29
C ARG A 427 -27.58 28.81 0.38
N PHE A 428 -27.53 28.91 1.71
CA PHE A 428 -28.47 29.75 2.46
C PHE A 428 -27.90 31.10 2.87
N VAL A 429 -26.64 31.17 3.31
CA VAL A 429 -26.05 32.39 3.86
C VAL A 429 -25.38 33.22 2.76
N TRP A 430 -24.72 32.55 1.81
CA TRP A 430 -23.91 33.25 0.79
C TRP A 430 -24.62 33.42 -0.56
N SER A 431 -25.84 32.89 -0.68
CA SER A 431 -26.75 33.22 -1.79
C SER A 431 -27.12 34.71 -1.82
N ASP A 432 -26.96 35.42 -0.70
CA ASP A 432 -27.42 36.80 -0.58
C ASP A 432 -26.45 37.83 -1.20
N LYS A 433 -27.01 38.81 -1.93
CA LYS A 433 -26.27 39.86 -2.68
C LYS A 433 -25.36 40.75 -1.80
N ASN A 434 -25.45 40.62 -0.48
CA ASN A 434 -24.82 41.48 0.52
C ASN A 434 -23.43 41.03 0.98
N VAL A 435 -22.96 39.84 0.59
CA VAL A 435 -21.57 39.45 0.89
C VAL A 435 -20.63 40.47 0.26
N ALA A 436 -19.71 41.02 1.06
CA ALA A 436 -18.68 41.96 0.62
C ALA A 436 -17.89 41.36 -0.53
N LYS A 437 -18.30 41.68 -1.77
CA LYS A 437 -17.64 41.21 -2.99
C LYS A 437 -16.17 41.63 -2.89
N ILE A 438 -15.28 40.64 -2.75
CA ILE A 438 -13.86 40.87 -2.95
C ILE A 438 -13.65 41.02 -4.45
N PHE A 439 -13.01 42.12 -4.83
CA PHE A 439 -12.68 42.43 -6.20
C PHE A 439 -11.20 42.16 -6.43
N VAL A 440 -10.85 41.74 -7.64
CA VAL A 440 -9.46 41.61 -8.07
C VAL A 440 -9.11 42.85 -8.87
N CYS A 441 -8.01 43.53 -8.53
CA CYS A 441 -7.54 44.71 -9.24
C CYS A 441 -7.26 44.37 -10.71
N LYS A 442 -7.85 45.12 -11.65
CA LYS A 442 -7.64 44.88 -13.09
C LYS A 442 -6.18 45.07 -13.54
N LEU A 443 -5.39 45.87 -12.83
CA LEU A 443 -3.99 46.13 -13.16
C LEU A 443 -3.05 45.12 -12.49
N CYS A 444 -2.97 45.12 -11.16
CA CYS A 444 -1.99 44.31 -10.43
C CYS A 444 -2.49 42.94 -9.98
N GLY A 445 -3.78 42.63 -10.11
CA GLY A 445 -4.34 41.35 -9.66
C GLY A 445 -4.50 41.19 -8.14
N ALA A 446 -4.22 42.22 -7.34
CA ALA A 446 -4.41 42.15 -5.89
C ALA A 446 -5.90 42.02 -5.51
N ALA A 447 -6.19 41.23 -4.48
CA ALA A 447 -7.50 41.17 -3.85
C ALA A 447 -7.81 42.48 -3.10
N MET A 448 -9.05 42.95 -3.18
CA MET A 448 -9.50 44.23 -2.62
C MET A 448 -10.93 44.12 -2.09
N CYS A 449 -11.21 44.75 -0.96
CA CYS A 449 -12.57 44.97 -0.49
C CYS A 449 -13.21 46.24 -1.09
N ARG A 450 -14.44 46.54 -0.67
CA ARG A 450 -15.13 47.80 -1.04
C ARG A 450 -14.43 49.07 -0.52
N LYS A 451 -13.72 49.00 0.61
CA LYS A 451 -12.96 50.13 1.18
C LYS A 451 -11.64 50.38 0.41
N CYS A 452 -11.00 49.31 -0.05
CA CYS A 452 -9.70 49.35 -0.72
C CYS A 452 -9.78 49.58 -2.25
N LYS A 453 -10.98 49.57 -2.84
CA LYS A 453 -11.16 49.82 -4.28
C LYS A 453 -11.32 51.31 -4.58
N LYS A 454 -10.70 51.77 -5.66
CA LYS A 454 -10.97 53.06 -6.29
C LYS A 454 -11.35 52.76 -7.75
N GLY A 455 -12.64 52.72 -8.03
CA GLY A 455 -13.16 52.20 -9.30
C GLY A 455 -12.88 50.70 -9.47
N MET A 456 -12.16 50.33 -10.55
CA MET A 456 -11.78 48.93 -10.87
C MET A 456 -10.33 48.58 -10.50
N VAL A 457 -9.64 49.47 -9.78
CA VAL A 457 -8.23 49.32 -9.40
C VAL A 457 -8.03 49.47 -7.89
N CYS A 458 -6.90 48.97 -7.37
CA CYS A 458 -6.54 49.11 -5.96
C CYS A 458 -6.01 50.51 -5.66
N VAL A 459 -6.10 50.94 -4.40
CA VAL A 459 -5.53 52.23 -3.95
C VAL A 459 -4.07 52.40 -4.38
N ARG A 460 -3.24 51.35 -4.31
CA ARG A 460 -1.84 51.43 -4.74
C ARG A 460 -1.72 51.74 -6.25
N CYS A 461 -2.44 51.01 -7.10
CA CYS A 461 -2.42 51.26 -8.54
C CYS A 461 -3.07 52.60 -8.90
N PHE A 462 -4.14 52.99 -8.21
CA PHE A 462 -4.78 54.28 -8.39
C PHE A 462 -3.81 55.42 -8.09
N ASN A 463 -3.15 55.41 -6.93
CA ASN A 463 -2.18 56.43 -6.54
C ASN A 463 -0.94 56.47 -7.44
N SER A 464 -0.55 55.34 -8.05
CA SER A 464 0.56 55.30 -9.01
C SER A 464 0.20 55.85 -10.39
N VAL A 465 -1.09 55.92 -10.75
CA VAL A 465 -1.54 56.25 -12.12
C VAL A 465 -2.27 57.60 -12.18
N GLN A 466 -3.10 57.92 -11.19
CA GLN A 466 -3.93 59.13 -11.13
C GLN A 466 -3.15 60.46 -11.24
N PRO A 467 -2.00 60.67 -10.57
CA PRO A 467 -1.33 61.97 -10.61
C PRO A 467 -0.67 62.29 -11.96
N ILE A 468 -0.62 61.34 -12.90
CA ILE A 468 0.12 61.47 -14.15
C ILE A 468 -0.80 62.07 -15.22
N ARG A 469 -0.58 63.35 -15.55
CA ARG A 469 -1.36 64.10 -16.55
C ARG A 469 -1.04 63.71 -18.00
N ASN A 470 0.19 63.29 -18.29
CA ASN A 470 0.61 62.89 -19.63
C ASN A 470 0.10 61.48 -19.95
N GLU A 471 -0.79 61.36 -20.94
CA GLU A 471 -1.45 60.11 -21.31
C GLU A 471 -0.45 59.01 -21.71
N ASN A 472 0.60 59.37 -22.45
CA ASN A 472 1.61 58.42 -22.91
C ASN A 472 2.40 57.82 -21.75
N ILE A 473 2.75 58.65 -20.75
CA ILE A 473 3.45 58.18 -19.55
C ILE A 473 2.52 57.29 -18.71
N ARG A 474 1.24 57.68 -18.61
CA ARG A 474 0.21 56.94 -17.88
C ARG A 474 0.01 55.54 -18.47
N GLN A 475 -0.14 55.42 -19.78
CA GLN A 475 -0.28 54.15 -20.48
C GLN A 475 0.95 53.26 -20.28
N ARG A 476 2.18 53.80 -20.41
CA ARG A 476 3.42 53.04 -20.17
C ARG A 476 3.49 52.46 -18.76
N ILE A 477 3.01 53.18 -17.74
CA ILE A 477 2.99 52.69 -16.35
C ILE A 477 1.92 51.61 -16.16
N ILE A 478 0.74 51.79 -16.74
CA ILE A 478 -0.32 50.77 -16.75
C ILE A 478 0.18 49.48 -17.40
N GLU A 479 0.78 49.57 -18.58
CA GLU A 479 1.38 48.44 -19.29
C GLU A 479 2.46 47.77 -18.45
N ARG A 480 3.36 48.54 -17.81
CA ARG A 480 4.39 47.99 -16.93
C ARG A 480 3.79 47.21 -15.76
N ILE A 481 2.72 47.70 -15.13
CA ILE A 481 2.04 47.00 -14.03
C ILE A 481 1.36 45.72 -14.55
N LEU A 482 0.69 45.78 -15.69
CA LEU A 482 0.04 44.64 -16.33
C LEU A 482 1.04 43.56 -16.75
N LEU A 483 2.16 43.96 -17.36
CA LEU A 483 3.27 43.08 -17.73
C LEU A 483 3.86 42.41 -16.50
N LYS A 484 4.13 43.17 -15.42
CA LYS A 484 4.63 42.60 -14.17
C LYS A 484 3.65 41.60 -13.56
N ASN A 485 2.35 41.90 -13.53
CA ASN A 485 1.33 40.97 -13.03
C ASN A 485 1.23 39.71 -13.90
N ARG A 486 1.23 39.85 -15.22
CA ARG A 486 1.22 38.72 -16.16
C ARG A 486 2.47 37.86 -15.99
N MET A 487 3.64 38.47 -15.84
CA MET A 487 4.91 37.78 -15.59
C MET A 487 4.87 37.02 -14.27
N MET A 488 4.41 37.63 -13.18
CA MET A 488 4.28 36.96 -11.87
C MET A 488 3.27 35.81 -11.91
N LYS A 489 2.13 35.98 -12.58
CA LYS A 489 1.14 34.90 -12.75
C LYS A 489 1.68 33.74 -13.57
N ASN A 490 2.37 34.04 -14.68
CA ASN A 490 2.99 33.02 -15.51
C ASN A 490 4.12 32.31 -14.76
N ALA A 491 4.99 33.05 -14.08
CA ALA A 491 6.05 32.48 -13.24
C ALA A 491 5.48 31.57 -12.15
N GLY A 492 4.46 32.03 -11.41
CA GLY A 492 3.77 31.21 -10.42
C GLY A 492 3.14 29.96 -11.01
N ALA A 493 2.53 30.07 -12.19
CA ALA A 493 2.00 28.91 -12.91
C ALA A 493 3.10 27.92 -13.31
N TYR A 494 4.24 28.39 -13.80
CA TYR A 494 5.35 27.51 -14.16
C TYR A 494 5.97 26.84 -12.95
N ILE A 495 6.17 27.58 -11.85
CA ILE A 495 6.65 27.01 -10.59
C ILE A 495 5.68 25.93 -10.11
N LEU A 496 4.37 26.20 -10.15
CA LEU A 496 3.34 25.23 -9.80
C LEU A 496 3.37 23.99 -10.69
N ASP A 497 3.51 24.16 -12.01
CA ASP A 497 3.59 23.03 -12.94
C ASP A 497 4.91 22.24 -12.77
N VAL A 498 5.99 22.83 -12.25
CA VAL A 498 7.24 22.11 -11.94
C VAL A 498 7.11 21.31 -10.64
N VAL A 499 6.51 21.90 -9.61
CA VAL A 499 6.35 21.24 -8.30
C VAL A 499 5.24 20.19 -8.33
N PHE A 500 4.14 20.48 -9.02
CA PHE A 500 2.98 19.60 -9.11
C PHE A 500 2.30 19.76 -10.48
N PRO A 501 2.76 19.04 -11.51
CA PRO A 501 2.23 19.18 -12.87
C PRO A 501 0.70 19.12 -12.93
N GLY A 502 0.10 20.09 -13.62
CA GLY A 502 -1.35 20.28 -13.67
C GLY A 502 -1.86 21.45 -12.83
N CYS A 503 -1.23 21.74 -11.68
CA CYS A 503 -1.61 22.86 -10.83
C CYS A 503 -1.41 24.22 -11.52
N GLY A 504 -0.34 24.41 -12.27
CA GLY A 504 -0.08 25.65 -13.00
C GLY A 504 -1.02 25.86 -14.18
N MET A 505 -1.41 24.77 -14.84
CA MET A 505 -2.47 24.80 -15.87
C MET A 505 -3.84 25.12 -15.26
N LEU A 506 -4.18 24.54 -14.09
CA LEU A 506 -5.39 24.85 -13.33
C LEU A 506 -5.42 26.33 -12.91
N TYR A 507 -4.28 26.86 -12.48
CA TYR A 507 -4.13 28.26 -12.07
C TYR A 507 -4.31 29.26 -13.24
N ARG A 508 -3.86 28.91 -14.45
CA ARG A 508 -3.97 29.77 -15.64
C ARG A 508 -5.33 29.69 -16.33
N TYR A 509 -5.85 28.48 -16.53
CA TYR A 509 -6.98 28.23 -17.42
C TYR A 509 -8.21 27.78 -16.62
N SER A 510 -9.07 28.74 -16.30
CA SER A 510 -10.39 28.43 -15.75
C SER A 510 -11.30 27.86 -16.85
N GLY A 511 -11.62 26.56 -16.80
CA GLY A 511 -12.72 25.98 -17.59
C GLY A 511 -12.39 24.75 -18.45
N ARG A 512 -11.14 24.30 -18.53
CA ARG A 512 -10.79 23.06 -19.25
C ARG A 512 -10.68 21.87 -18.29
N ALA A 513 -11.07 20.68 -18.73
CA ALA A 513 -10.98 19.42 -17.97
C ALA A 513 -9.55 18.85 -17.93
N MET A 514 -8.76 19.06 -18.99
CA MET A 514 -7.39 18.52 -19.12
C MET A 514 -6.47 18.77 -17.90
N PRO A 515 -6.47 19.96 -17.26
CA PRO A 515 -5.63 20.18 -16.07
C PRO A 515 -6.05 19.37 -14.85
N GLU A 516 -7.35 19.05 -14.68
CA GLU A 516 -7.84 18.20 -13.59
C GLU A 516 -7.37 16.75 -13.79
N PHE A 517 -7.38 16.27 -15.04
CA PHE A 517 -6.82 14.97 -15.41
C PHE A 517 -5.31 14.89 -15.18
N LEU A 518 -4.56 15.96 -15.52
CA LEU A 518 -3.12 16.01 -15.29
C LEU A 518 -2.79 15.96 -13.78
N LEU A 519 -3.59 16.61 -12.93
CA LEU A 519 -3.45 16.53 -11.48
C LEU A 519 -3.59 15.10 -10.96
N ILE A 520 -4.55 14.34 -11.50
CA ILE A 520 -4.76 12.92 -11.17
C ILE A 520 -3.53 12.09 -11.58
N ILE A 521 -3.04 12.27 -12.82
CA ILE A 521 -1.83 11.57 -13.29
C ILE A 521 -0.64 11.90 -12.40
N THR A 522 -0.38 13.16 -12.09
CA THR A 522 0.73 13.56 -11.22
C THR A 522 0.64 12.89 -9.86
N SER A 523 -0.56 12.86 -9.27
CA SER A 523 -0.80 12.22 -7.99
C SER A 523 -0.57 10.72 -8.05
N MET A 524 -0.95 10.06 -9.16
CA MET A 524 -0.64 8.64 -9.39
C MET A 524 0.85 8.40 -9.55
N VAL A 525 1.56 9.22 -10.33
CA VAL A 525 3.01 9.12 -10.55
C VAL A 525 3.77 9.26 -9.22
N TYR A 526 3.42 10.25 -8.40
CA TYR A 526 4.06 10.42 -7.09
C TYR A 526 3.67 9.31 -6.11
N ALA A 527 2.42 8.86 -6.11
CA ALA A 527 2.02 7.73 -5.29
C ALA A 527 2.75 6.43 -5.68
N ILE A 528 2.92 6.15 -6.99
CA ILE A 528 3.74 5.03 -7.48
C ILE A 528 5.17 5.19 -6.98
N LEU A 529 5.79 6.35 -7.20
CA LEU A 529 7.18 6.61 -6.80
C LEU A 529 7.41 6.32 -5.30
N PHE A 530 6.56 6.89 -4.43
CA PHE A 530 6.68 6.72 -2.99
C PHE A 530 6.31 5.30 -2.52
N THR A 531 5.37 4.63 -3.19
CA THR A 531 5.04 3.23 -2.89
C THR A 531 6.20 2.32 -3.25
N LEU A 532 6.84 2.53 -4.40
CA LEU A 532 8.05 1.80 -4.77
C LEU A 532 9.14 2.06 -3.73
N CYS A 533 9.35 3.31 -3.30
CA CYS A 533 10.29 3.65 -2.21
C CYS A 533 10.00 2.84 -0.95
N SER A 534 8.71 2.63 -0.61
CA SER A 534 8.33 1.82 0.54
C SER A 534 8.63 0.32 0.35
N ILE A 535 8.52 -0.21 -0.87
CA ILE A 535 8.89 -1.59 -1.20
C ILE A 535 10.41 -1.79 -1.07
N SER A 536 11.22 -0.79 -1.40
CA SER A 536 12.67 -0.85 -1.18
C SER A 536 13.04 -1.09 0.29
N PHE A 537 12.22 -0.71 1.25
CA PHE A 537 12.49 -1.03 2.66
C PHE A 537 12.08 -2.45 3.04
N VAL A 538 11.55 -3.23 2.10
CA VAL A 538 11.12 -4.59 2.33
C VAL A 538 12.11 -5.58 1.75
N TYR A 539 12.35 -6.59 2.58
CA TYR A 539 13.29 -7.65 2.38
C TYR A 539 12.91 -8.53 1.15
N PRO A 540 13.86 -8.92 0.26
CA PRO A 540 15.28 -8.56 0.20
C PRO A 540 15.50 -7.29 -0.63
N TYR A 541 15.88 -6.20 0.05
CA TYR A 541 16.09 -4.87 -0.54
C TYR A 541 16.99 -4.91 -1.79
N MET A 542 18.08 -5.68 -1.79
CA MET A 542 19.05 -5.68 -2.89
C MET A 542 18.45 -6.14 -4.23
N VAL A 543 17.57 -7.15 -4.20
CA VAL A 543 16.90 -7.67 -5.41
C VAL A 543 15.86 -6.66 -5.89
N ALA A 544 15.08 -6.10 -4.97
CA ALA A 544 14.06 -5.11 -5.28
C ALA A 544 14.71 -3.81 -5.81
N GLN A 545 15.83 -3.37 -5.24
CA GLN A 545 16.50 -2.13 -5.62
C GLN A 545 16.89 -2.13 -7.09
N ASP A 546 17.58 -3.16 -7.58
CA ASP A 546 18.02 -3.21 -8.97
C ASP A 546 16.83 -3.27 -9.96
N LEU A 547 15.71 -3.88 -9.56
CA LEU A 547 14.47 -3.91 -10.36
C LEU A 547 13.78 -2.54 -10.38
N LEU A 548 13.78 -1.85 -9.24
CA LEU A 548 13.07 -0.58 -9.07
C LEU A 548 13.91 0.62 -9.52
N LEU A 549 15.24 0.48 -9.62
CA LEU A 549 16.17 1.56 -9.98
C LEU A 549 15.84 2.25 -11.31
N PRO A 550 15.55 1.55 -12.42
CA PRO A 550 15.12 2.21 -13.65
C PRO A 550 13.83 3.00 -13.46
N ILE A 551 12.90 2.48 -12.66
CA ILE A 551 11.63 3.15 -12.35
C ILE A 551 11.89 4.42 -11.52
N TYR A 552 12.80 4.34 -10.55
CA TYR A 552 13.24 5.50 -9.76
C TYR A 552 13.90 6.60 -10.60
N TYR A 553 14.57 6.28 -11.70
CA TYR A 553 15.17 7.29 -12.57
C TYR A 553 14.18 7.82 -13.63
N THR A 554 13.28 6.98 -14.12
CA THR A 554 12.27 7.37 -15.12
C THR A 554 11.16 8.24 -14.54
N LEU A 555 10.74 8.03 -13.30
CA LEU A 555 9.69 8.83 -12.67
C LEU A 555 10.10 10.30 -12.45
N PRO A 556 11.34 10.64 -12.03
CA PRO A 556 11.84 12.02 -12.01
C PRO A 556 11.91 12.67 -13.39
N LEU A 557 12.11 11.92 -14.48
CA LEU A 557 12.07 12.47 -15.84
C LEU A 557 10.71 13.14 -16.13
N TYR A 558 9.63 12.67 -15.49
CA TYR A 558 8.33 13.35 -15.51
C TYR A 558 8.46 14.82 -15.13
N ASN A 559 9.05 15.12 -13.96
CA ASN A 559 9.24 16.50 -13.49
C ASN A 559 10.26 17.26 -14.35
N VAL A 560 11.28 16.60 -14.89
CA VAL A 560 12.27 17.21 -15.80
C VAL A 560 11.61 17.74 -17.07
N VAL A 561 10.62 17.01 -17.64
CA VAL A 561 9.86 17.49 -18.81
C VAL A 561 9.11 18.79 -18.49
N PHE A 562 8.49 18.90 -17.32
CA PHE A 562 7.80 20.12 -16.89
C PHE A 562 8.78 21.26 -16.57
N LEU A 563 9.94 20.95 -16.00
CA LEU A 563 11.02 21.91 -15.78
C LEU A 563 11.56 22.47 -17.09
N ALA A 564 11.85 21.62 -18.07
CA ALA A 564 12.30 22.04 -19.40
C ALA A 564 11.25 22.93 -20.08
N ARG A 565 9.97 22.55 -20.01
CA ARG A 565 8.84 23.36 -20.52
C ARG A 565 8.73 24.71 -19.83
N ALA A 566 8.92 24.76 -18.52
CA ALA A 566 8.92 26.00 -17.73
C ALA A 566 10.07 26.92 -18.16
N LEU A 567 11.30 26.39 -18.28
CA LEU A 567 12.48 27.15 -18.70
C LEU A 567 12.33 27.72 -20.12
N PHE A 568 11.85 26.91 -21.07
CA PHE A 568 11.59 27.37 -22.44
C PHE A 568 10.54 28.49 -22.47
N SER A 569 9.48 28.34 -21.67
CA SER A 569 8.42 29.34 -21.61
C SER A 569 8.88 30.66 -20.97
N ILE A 570 9.75 30.61 -19.97
CA ILE A 570 10.33 31.81 -19.34
C ILE A 570 11.20 32.56 -20.34
N LYS A 571 11.99 31.85 -21.17
CA LYS A 571 12.80 32.47 -22.24
C LYS A 571 11.93 33.23 -23.24
N LYS A 572 10.79 32.65 -23.64
CA LYS A 572 9.82 33.27 -24.55
C LYS A 572 9.09 34.49 -23.95
N ILE A 573 9.04 34.62 -22.62
CA ILE A 573 8.45 35.80 -21.96
C ILE A 573 9.46 36.95 -21.85
N ARG A 574 10.77 36.65 -21.84
CA ARG A 574 11.84 37.65 -21.81
C ARG A 574 12.13 38.27 -23.18
N GLN A 575 11.96 37.47 -24.24
CA GLN A 575 11.93 37.93 -25.63
C GLN A 575 10.60 38.64 -25.90
#